data_AF-A0A4Q3FV24-F1
#
_entry.id   AF-A0A4Q3FV24-F1
#
_cell.length_a   1.000
_cell.length_b   1.000
_cell.length_c   1.000
_cell.angle_alpha   90.00
_cell.angle_beta   90.00
_cell.angle_gamma   90.00
#
_symmetry.space_group_name_H-M   'P 1'
#
loop_
_entity.id
_entity.type
_entity.pdbx_description
1 polymer ?
#
loop_
_entity_poly.entity_id
_entity_poly.type
_entity_poly.pdbx_seq_one_letter_code
_entity_poly.pdbx_strand_id
1 'polypeptide(L)'
;MVATVASAERPREVDVSQLDVAGVRLGMTPAEAREALNAAGYSVSDDSTYLSWKARVAEEAGKYANVPKDTTRAVVATGAEGPENQKIEVRYAVGPNGSRVDRVKYRRLGRQGNIFPMAFAKYAQPTAQGSSTASWCSQRKGCPTQIFEPSRLAWLSVYQVGDGNASITLDQGLDAAARLKAIFDAAVRAIAPSYGRASC
;
A
#
# COMPACT_ATOMS: atom_id res chain seq x y z
N MET A 1 -37.38 -35.20 6.21
CA MET A 1 -35.96 -34.76 6.32
C MET A 1 -35.90 -33.32 5.87
N VAL A 2 -35.67 -32.38 6.79
CA VAL A 2 -35.52 -30.96 6.47
C VAL A 2 -34.03 -30.71 6.31
N ALA A 3 -33.61 -30.30 5.11
CA ALA A 3 -32.24 -29.92 4.83
C ALA A 3 -31.88 -28.67 5.63
N THR A 4 -30.82 -28.77 6.43
CA THR A 4 -30.22 -27.65 7.15
C THR A 4 -29.70 -26.65 6.13
N VAL A 5 -30.33 -25.48 6.06
CA VAL A 5 -29.84 -24.36 5.25
C VAL A 5 -28.57 -23.86 5.93
N ALA A 6 -27.43 -24.04 5.27
CA ALA A 6 -26.16 -23.46 5.70
C ALA A 6 -26.36 -21.95 5.88
N SER A 7 -26.15 -21.47 7.11
CA SER A 7 -26.13 -20.04 7.37
C SER A 7 -25.03 -19.42 6.53
N ALA A 8 -25.41 -18.48 5.66
CA ALA A 8 -24.46 -17.59 5.01
C ALA A 8 -23.65 -16.89 6.10
N GLU A 9 -22.40 -17.33 6.31
CA GLU A 9 -21.46 -16.62 7.18
C GLU A 9 -21.42 -15.18 6.71
N ARG A 10 -21.82 -14.25 7.59
CA ARG A 10 -21.62 -12.82 7.33
C ARG A 10 -20.15 -12.62 6.99
N PRO A 11 -19.81 -11.87 5.92
CA PRO A 11 -18.42 -11.58 5.63
C PRO A 11 -17.80 -10.97 6.89
N ARG A 12 -16.78 -11.63 7.46
CA ARG A 12 -15.99 -11.07 8.54
C ARG A 12 -15.42 -9.75 8.04
N GLU A 13 -15.66 -8.67 8.77
CA GLU A 13 -14.91 -7.43 8.56
C GLU A 13 -13.43 -7.76 8.78
N VAL A 14 -12.61 -7.53 7.76
CA VAL A 14 -11.18 -7.80 7.83
C VAL A 14 -10.49 -6.50 8.23
N ASP A 15 -9.77 -6.52 9.36
CA ASP A 15 -8.87 -5.42 9.69
C ASP A 15 -7.61 -5.50 8.83
N VAL A 16 -7.64 -4.80 7.70
CA VAL A 16 -6.54 -4.76 6.74
C VAL A 16 -5.26 -4.21 7.34
N SER A 17 -5.34 -3.40 8.40
CA SER A 17 -4.14 -2.85 9.07
C SER A 17 -3.28 -3.93 9.74
N GLN A 18 -3.88 -5.08 10.06
CA GLN A 18 -3.19 -6.22 10.66
C GLN A 18 -2.62 -7.20 9.62
N LEU A 19 -3.02 -7.07 8.36
CA LEU A 19 -2.52 -7.93 7.29
C LEU A 19 -1.10 -7.55 6.90
N ASP A 20 -0.32 -8.55 6.53
CA ASP A 20 1.07 -8.38 6.11
C ASP A 20 1.31 -9.06 4.74
N VAL A 21 2.24 -8.51 3.97
CA VAL A 21 2.81 -9.18 2.79
C VAL A 21 4.30 -9.36 3.04
N ALA A 22 4.73 -10.61 3.16
CA ALA A 22 6.10 -10.98 3.55
C ALA A 22 6.58 -10.29 4.85
N GLY A 23 5.72 -10.25 5.87
CA GLY A 23 6.01 -9.60 7.15
C GLY A 23 5.76 -8.08 7.17
N VAL A 24 5.66 -7.42 6.01
CA VAL A 24 5.49 -5.96 5.93
C VAL A 24 4.01 -5.58 6.04
N ARG A 25 3.70 -4.67 6.96
CA ARG A 25 2.36 -4.13 7.22
C ARG A 25 2.27 -2.64 6.86
N LEU A 26 1.05 -2.16 6.64
CA LEU A 26 0.78 -0.74 6.45
C LEU A 26 1.21 0.04 7.71
N GLY A 27 1.80 1.23 7.51
CA GLY A 27 2.22 2.12 8.59
C GLY A 27 3.59 1.82 9.20
N MET A 28 4.24 0.70 8.85
CA MET A 28 5.63 0.46 9.24
C MET A 28 6.56 1.57 8.72
N THR A 29 7.62 1.86 9.45
CA THR A 29 8.75 2.66 8.99
C THR A 29 9.58 1.89 7.96
N PRO A 30 10.47 2.57 7.20
CA PRO A 30 11.45 1.90 6.36
C PRO A 30 12.30 0.88 7.13
N ALA A 31 12.77 1.22 8.33
CA ALA A 31 13.59 0.31 9.14
C ALA A 31 12.83 -0.98 9.52
N GLU A 32 11.61 -0.84 10.04
CA GLU A 32 10.74 -1.99 10.40
C GLU A 32 10.42 -2.86 9.17
N ALA A 33 10.15 -2.24 8.02
CA ALA A 33 9.88 -2.98 6.79
C ALA A 33 11.12 -3.77 6.31
N ARG A 34 12.33 -3.17 6.38
CA ARG A 34 13.58 -3.87 6.05
C ARG A 34 13.83 -5.05 6.98
N GLU A 35 13.64 -4.85 8.28
CA GLU A 35 13.78 -5.91 9.28
C GLU A 35 12.80 -7.06 9.02
N ALA A 36 11.52 -6.75 8.75
CA ALA A 36 10.51 -7.75 8.44
C ALA A 36 10.83 -8.55 7.17
N LEU A 37 11.32 -7.88 6.11
CA LEU A 37 11.73 -8.53 4.87
C LEU A 37 12.93 -9.46 5.08
N ASN A 38 13.95 -8.99 5.81
CA ASN A 38 15.12 -9.81 6.15
C ASN A 38 14.73 -11.02 6.99
N ALA A 39 13.86 -10.84 7.99
CA ALA A 39 13.34 -11.93 8.83
C ALA A 39 12.54 -12.96 8.02
N ALA A 40 11.89 -12.53 6.95
CA ALA A 40 11.18 -13.40 6.00
C ALA A 40 12.11 -14.03 4.93
N GLY A 41 13.42 -13.82 5.01
CA GLY A 41 14.41 -14.43 4.10
C GLY A 41 14.57 -13.71 2.76
N TYR A 42 14.10 -12.47 2.63
CA TYR A 42 14.30 -11.66 1.43
C TYR A 42 15.62 -10.91 1.48
N SER A 43 16.28 -10.80 0.32
CA SER A 43 17.42 -9.92 0.13
C SER A 43 16.94 -8.52 -0.23
N VAL A 44 17.11 -7.57 0.69
CA VAL A 44 16.67 -6.19 0.53
C VAL A 44 17.68 -5.38 -0.28
N SER A 45 17.19 -4.63 -1.28
CA SER A 45 18.00 -3.72 -2.09
C SER A 45 18.24 -2.37 -1.42
N ASP A 46 18.98 -1.50 -2.08
CA ASP A 46 19.08 -0.10 -1.67
C ASP A 46 17.72 0.61 -1.74
N ASP A 47 17.52 1.53 -0.81
CA ASP A 47 16.32 2.35 -0.72
C ASP A 47 16.33 3.43 -1.80
N SER A 48 15.21 3.57 -2.49
CA SER A 48 14.95 4.75 -3.31
C SER A 48 14.56 5.91 -2.41
N THR A 49 15.17 7.07 -2.62
CA THR A 49 14.90 8.27 -1.82
C THR A 49 14.40 9.42 -2.67
N TYR A 50 13.58 10.29 -2.08
CA TYR A 50 13.12 11.54 -2.67
C TYR A 50 13.17 12.66 -1.63
N LEU A 51 12.70 13.87 -1.96
CA LEU A 51 12.59 14.96 -1.01
C LEU A 51 11.77 14.57 0.22
N SER A 52 12.27 14.94 1.40
CA SER A 52 11.57 14.80 2.67
C SER A 52 10.28 15.62 2.69
N TRP A 53 9.42 15.39 3.68
CA TRP A 53 8.20 16.19 3.86
C TRP A 53 8.50 17.69 3.92
N LYS A 54 9.47 18.08 4.76
CA LYS A 54 9.86 19.47 4.93
C LYS A 54 10.43 20.06 3.63
N ALA A 55 11.28 19.31 2.94
CA ALA A 55 11.82 19.72 1.65
C ALA A 55 10.73 19.91 0.58
N ARG A 56 9.76 19.00 0.50
CA ARG A 56 8.62 19.11 -0.42
C ARG A 56 7.74 20.32 -0.12
N VAL A 57 7.46 20.57 1.16
CA VAL A 57 6.68 21.75 1.58
C VAL A 57 7.43 23.04 1.25
N ALA A 58 8.73 23.10 1.53
CA ALA A 58 9.56 24.25 1.22
C ALA A 58 9.67 24.50 -0.29
N GLU A 59 9.84 23.45 -1.09
CA GLU A 59 9.88 23.51 -2.55
C GLU A 59 8.55 24.05 -3.12
N GLU A 60 7.41 23.54 -2.65
CA GLU A 60 6.10 24.00 -3.13
C GLU A 60 5.79 25.43 -2.67
N ALA A 61 6.04 25.76 -1.40
CA ALA A 61 5.85 27.10 -0.86
C ALA A 61 6.78 28.14 -1.52
N GLY A 62 8.00 27.72 -1.88
CA GLY A 62 8.99 28.55 -2.57
C GLY A 62 8.53 29.08 -3.94
N LYS A 63 7.50 28.47 -4.54
CA LYS A 63 6.87 28.98 -5.77
C LYS A 63 6.04 30.25 -5.55
N TYR A 64 5.68 30.55 -4.30
CA TYR A 64 4.72 31.58 -3.92
C TYR A 64 5.26 32.57 -2.87
N ALA A 65 6.31 32.18 -2.15
CA ALA A 65 6.95 32.98 -1.11
C ALA A 65 8.47 32.76 -1.13
N ASN A 66 9.23 33.70 -0.55
CA ASN A 66 10.68 33.54 -0.43
C ASN A 66 11.02 32.57 0.71
N VAL A 67 11.12 31.27 0.38
CA VAL A 67 11.40 30.19 1.33
C VAL A 67 12.80 29.62 1.06
N PRO A 68 13.66 29.45 2.09
CA PRO A 68 14.94 28.78 1.91
C PRO A 68 14.77 27.36 1.36
N LYS A 69 15.61 27.00 0.39
CA LYS A 69 15.61 25.66 -0.20
C LYS A 69 16.05 24.62 0.84
N ASP A 70 15.28 23.54 0.95
CA ASP A 70 15.61 22.36 1.76
C ASP A 70 15.74 21.16 0.82
N THR A 71 16.87 20.45 0.92
CA THR A 71 17.22 19.30 0.06
C THR A 71 17.28 17.99 0.82
N THR A 72 16.81 17.96 2.07
CA THR A 72 16.76 16.74 2.88
C THR A 72 15.93 15.67 2.18
N ARG A 73 16.36 14.41 2.31
CA ARG A 73 15.74 13.26 1.63
C ARG A 73 15.06 12.33 2.62
N ALA A 74 14.05 11.62 2.13
CA ALA A 74 13.36 10.54 2.83
C ALA A 74 13.22 9.33 1.90
N VAL A 75 13.14 8.14 2.50
CA VAL A 75 12.93 6.88 1.77
C VAL A 75 11.52 6.86 1.17
N VAL A 76 11.38 6.54 -0.11
CA VAL A 76 10.09 6.46 -0.83
C VAL A 76 9.78 5.08 -1.35
N ALA A 77 10.78 4.22 -1.51
CA ALA A 77 10.56 2.82 -1.80
C ALA A 77 11.75 1.94 -1.37
N THR A 78 11.45 0.68 -1.09
CA THR A 78 12.43 -0.37 -0.82
C THR A 78 12.08 -1.57 -1.68
N GLY A 79 13.06 -2.07 -2.42
CA GLY A 79 12.95 -3.31 -3.19
C GLY A 79 13.49 -4.50 -2.38
N ALA A 80 12.97 -5.69 -2.65
CA ALA A 80 13.58 -6.91 -2.16
C ALA A 80 13.33 -8.08 -3.11
N GLU A 81 14.25 -9.04 -3.13
CA GLU A 81 14.16 -10.26 -3.93
C GLU A 81 14.19 -11.49 -3.03
N GLY A 82 13.30 -12.44 -3.32
CA GLY A 82 13.17 -13.69 -2.60
C GLY A 82 13.83 -14.87 -3.33
N PRO A 83 14.02 -16.00 -2.64
CA PRO A 83 14.78 -17.15 -3.13
C PRO A 83 14.20 -17.83 -4.37
N GLU A 84 12.91 -17.66 -4.69
CA GLU A 84 12.26 -18.29 -5.86
C GLU A 84 11.86 -17.23 -6.91
N ASN A 85 12.72 -16.23 -7.12
CA ASN A 85 12.51 -15.11 -8.05
C ASN A 85 11.27 -14.28 -7.70
N GLN A 86 10.88 -14.23 -6.43
CA GLN A 86 9.85 -13.31 -5.98
C GLN A 86 10.42 -11.89 -5.90
N LYS A 87 9.64 -10.89 -6.27
CA LYS A 87 10.01 -9.48 -6.13
C LYS A 87 9.03 -8.77 -5.24
N ILE A 88 9.54 -8.02 -4.27
CA ILE A 88 8.75 -7.15 -3.41
C ILE A 88 9.13 -5.70 -3.68
N GLU A 89 8.12 -4.86 -3.79
CA GLU A 89 8.25 -3.40 -3.79
C GLU A 89 7.40 -2.86 -2.63
N VAL A 90 8.08 -2.27 -1.66
CA VAL A 90 7.45 -1.50 -0.58
C VAL A 90 7.50 -0.04 -0.98
N ARG A 91 6.37 0.66 -0.94
CA ARG A 91 6.29 2.10 -1.10
C ARG A 91 5.96 2.77 0.22
N TYR A 92 6.42 4.00 0.35
CA TYR A 92 6.20 4.80 1.53
C TYR A 92 5.53 6.14 1.20
N ALA A 93 4.48 6.45 1.94
CA ALA A 93 3.95 7.79 2.05
C ALA A 93 4.89 8.63 2.92
N VAL A 94 5.51 9.65 2.32
CA VAL A 94 6.33 10.63 3.05
C VAL A 94 5.39 11.67 3.68
N GLY A 95 5.23 11.60 5.00
CA GLY A 95 4.40 12.51 5.79
C GLY A 95 5.20 13.35 6.79
N PRO A 96 4.52 14.19 7.59
CA PRO A 96 5.17 15.03 8.59
C PRO A 96 5.96 14.24 9.64
N ASN A 97 5.54 12.99 9.90
CA ASN A 97 6.19 12.08 10.85
C ASN A 97 7.15 11.09 10.17
N GLY A 98 7.66 11.44 8.98
CA GLY A 98 8.54 10.61 8.17
C GLY A 98 7.81 9.66 7.22
N SER A 99 8.58 8.76 6.61
CA SER A 99 8.10 7.76 5.66
C SER A 99 7.37 6.60 6.37
N ARG A 100 6.21 6.22 5.86
CA ARG A 100 5.37 5.13 6.38
C ARG A 100 4.85 4.27 5.24
N VAL A 101 4.85 2.94 5.39
CA VAL A 101 4.39 2.01 4.35
C VAL A 101 2.95 2.33 3.98
N ASP A 102 2.73 2.68 2.71
CA ASP A 102 1.41 2.95 2.14
C ASP A 102 0.98 1.86 1.15
N ARG A 103 1.95 1.14 0.58
CA ARG A 103 1.71 0.02 -0.33
C ARG A 103 2.82 -1.02 -0.25
N VAL A 104 2.45 -2.29 -0.31
CA VAL A 104 3.37 -3.41 -0.51
C VAL A 104 2.90 -4.20 -1.72
N LYS A 105 3.79 -4.45 -2.66
CA LYS A 105 3.52 -5.26 -3.86
C LYS A 105 4.49 -6.41 -3.94
N TYR A 106 3.97 -7.62 -3.76
CA TYR A 106 4.65 -8.86 -4.02
C TYR A 106 4.31 -9.35 -5.43
N ARG A 107 5.33 -9.83 -6.16
CA ARG A 107 5.19 -10.48 -7.47
C ARG A 107 5.91 -11.80 -7.45
N ARG A 108 5.21 -12.84 -7.90
CA ARG A 108 5.76 -14.14 -8.21
C ARG A 108 5.80 -14.30 -9.72
N LEU A 109 7.00 -14.45 -10.27
CA LEU A 109 7.22 -14.51 -11.72
C LEU A 109 7.24 -15.96 -12.21
N GLY A 110 6.69 -16.19 -13.41
CA GLY A 110 6.69 -17.50 -14.05
C GLY A 110 5.59 -18.44 -13.56
N ARG A 111 5.64 -19.70 -14.00
CA ARG A 111 4.62 -20.71 -13.69
C ARG A 111 4.94 -21.40 -12.37
N GLN A 112 4.32 -20.94 -11.28
CA GLN A 112 4.52 -21.47 -9.93
C GLN A 112 3.21 -21.97 -9.28
N GLY A 113 2.29 -22.47 -10.10
CA GLY A 113 1.00 -23.02 -9.65
C GLY A 113 0.03 -21.96 -9.14
N ASN A 114 -1.11 -22.39 -8.61
CA ASN A 114 -2.17 -21.51 -8.13
C ASN A 114 -1.79 -20.86 -6.78
N ILE A 115 -1.82 -19.53 -6.68
CA ILE A 115 -1.51 -18.79 -5.44
C ILE A 115 -2.68 -18.75 -4.45
N PHE A 116 -3.92 -18.91 -4.93
CA PHE A 116 -5.12 -18.71 -4.11
C PHE A 116 -5.19 -19.63 -2.88
N PRO A 117 -4.85 -20.93 -2.95
CA PRO A 117 -4.86 -21.79 -1.77
C PRO A 117 -3.93 -21.28 -0.65
N MET A 118 -2.73 -20.81 -1.00
CA MET A 118 -1.80 -20.22 -0.03
C MET A 118 -2.34 -18.91 0.56
N ALA A 119 -2.94 -18.08 -0.29
CA ALA A 119 -3.55 -16.83 0.14
C ALA A 119 -4.72 -17.07 1.11
N PHE A 120 -5.59 -18.05 0.83
CA PHE A 120 -6.73 -18.37 1.68
C PHE A 120 -6.29 -19.00 3.00
N ALA A 121 -5.22 -19.80 2.99
CA ALA A 121 -4.62 -20.30 4.22
C ALA A 121 -4.06 -19.17 5.10
N LYS A 122 -3.46 -18.13 4.50
CA LYS A 122 -2.87 -17.02 5.24
C LYS A 122 -3.89 -15.96 5.70
N TYR A 123 -4.79 -15.55 4.82
CA TYR A 123 -5.68 -14.40 5.02
C TYR A 123 -7.14 -14.78 5.29
N ALA A 124 -7.45 -16.08 5.38
CA ALA A 124 -8.81 -16.61 5.42
C ALA A 124 -9.61 -16.27 4.15
N GLN A 125 -10.94 -16.44 4.21
CA GLN A 125 -11.84 -16.18 3.07
C GLN A 125 -11.84 -14.70 2.68
N PRO A 126 -11.81 -14.37 1.37
CA PRO A 126 -11.82 -12.99 0.91
C PRO A 126 -13.20 -12.32 1.10
N THR A 127 -13.19 -11.01 1.29
CA THR A 127 -14.39 -10.16 1.32
C THR A 127 -15.09 -10.10 -0.04
N ALA A 128 -14.31 -10.14 -1.13
CA ALA A 128 -14.80 -10.15 -2.50
C ALA A 128 -13.89 -11.00 -3.40
N GLN A 129 -14.47 -11.72 -4.35
CA GLN A 129 -13.74 -12.59 -5.26
C GLN A 129 -14.27 -12.43 -6.69
N GLY A 130 -13.35 -12.25 -7.64
CA GLY A 130 -13.58 -12.31 -9.07
C GLY A 130 -12.93 -13.55 -9.70
N SER A 131 -12.92 -13.63 -11.03
CA SER A 131 -12.38 -14.79 -11.76
C SER A 131 -10.87 -15.01 -11.58
N SER A 132 -10.12 -13.93 -11.38
CA SER A 132 -8.65 -13.91 -11.29
C SER A 132 -8.15 -13.10 -10.10
N THR A 133 -9.05 -12.68 -9.22
CA THR A 133 -8.75 -11.78 -8.09
C THR A 133 -9.50 -12.23 -6.83
N ALA A 134 -8.85 -12.15 -5.68
CA ALA A 134 -9.49 -12.27 -4.37
C ALA A 134 -9.02 -11.09 -3.51
N SER A 135 -9.94 -10.46 -2.78
CA SER A 135 -9.68 -9.21 -2.06
C SER A 135 -10.24 -9.24 -0.64
N TRP A 136 -9.47 -8.67 0.29
CA TRP A 136 -9.79 -8.52 1.70
C TRP A 136 -9.87 -7.04 2.03
N CYS A 137 -11.02 -6.64 2.53
CA CYS A 137 -11.33 -5.25 2.84
C CYS A 137 -12.12 -5.17 4.14
N SER A 138 -12.01 -4.02 4.81
CA SER A 138 -12.82 -3.73 6.00
C SER A 138 -14.32 -3.65 5.67
N GLN A 139 -14.68 -3.29 4.44
CA GLN A 139 -16.06 -3.24 3.97
C GLN A 139 -16.17 -3.85 2.57
N ARG A 140 -17.28 -4.54 2.30
CA ARG A 140 -17.55 -5.13 0.99
C ARG A 140 -17.76 -4.08 -0.11
N LYS A 141 -18.44 -2.97 0.23
CA LYS A 141 -18.66 -1.85 -0.70
C LYS A 141 -17.33 -1.13 -0.95
N GLY A 142 -16.88 -1.09 -2.20
CA GLY A 142 -15.59 -0.49 -2.57
C GLY A 142 -14.39 -1.43 -2.42
N CYS A 143 -14.63 -2.72 -2.15
CA CYS A 143 -13.58 -3.72 -2.19
C CYS A 143 -13.29 -4.11 -3.65
N PRO A 144 -12.03 -4.02 -4.13
CA PRO A 144 -11.73 -4.21 -5.54
C PRO A 144 -11.99 -5.66 -5.95
N THR A 145 -12.64 -5.87 -7.09
CA THR A 145 -12.86 -7.20 -7.68
C THR A 145 -11.98 -7.45 -8.90
N GLN A 146 -11.28 -6.40 -9.34
CA GLN A 146 -10.37 -6.41 -10.48
C GLN A 146 -9.03 -5.76 -10.11
N ILE A 147 -7.94 -6.18 -10.74
CA ILE A 147 -6.57 -5.73 -10.42
C ILE A 147 -6.34 -4.22 -10.55
N PHE A 148 -7.12 -3.53 -11.38
CA PHE A 148 -6.99 -2.08 -11.64
C PHE A 148 -8.09 -1.24 -10.98
N GLU A 149 -8.99 -1.86 -10.22
CA GLU A 149 -10.05 -1.15 -9.55
C GLU A 149 -9.47 -0.41 -8.33
N PRO A 150 -9.48 0.93 -8.31
CA PRO A 150 -8.99 1.66 -7.16
C PRO A 150 -9.97 1.50 -5.98
N SER A 151 -9.44 1.32 -4.77
CA SER A 151 -10.27 1.36 -3.55
C SER A 151 -10.04 2.63 -2.76
N ARG A 152 -11.11 3.12 -2.13
CA ARG A 152 -11.03 4.26 -1.19
C ARG A 152 -10.40 3.87 0.13
N LEU A 153 -10.69 2.67 0.62
CA LEU A 153 -10.24 2.14 1.90
C LEU A 153 -9.01 1.27 1.71
N ALA A 154 -8.36 0.90 2.82
CA ALA A 154 -7.27 -0.06 2.78
C ALA A 154 -7.77 -1.43 2.31
N TRP A 155 -6.96 -2.12 1.51
CA TRP A 155 -7.29 -3.43 0.96
C TRP A 155 -6.04 -4.28 0.75
N LEU A 156 -6.24 -5.60 0.78
CA LEU A 156 -5.29 -6.57 0.24
C LEU A 156 -5.96 -7.27 -0.94
N SER A 157 -5.27 -7.42 -2.08
CA SER A 157 -5.74 -8.33 -3.13
C SER A 157 -4.65 -9.22 -3.67
N VAL A 158 -5.10 -10.41 -4.05
CA VAL A 158 -4.32 -11.46 -4.67
C VAL A 158 -4.86 -11.61 -6.08
N TYR A 159 -3.96 -11.54 -7.05
CA TYR A 159 -4.27 -11.62 -8.47
C TYR A 159 -3.41 -12.69 -9.12
N GLN A 160 -4.01 -13.46 -10.03
CA GLN A 160 -3.30 -14.43 -10.85
C GLN A 160 -3.96 -14.59 -12.22
N VAL A 161 -3.14 -14.64 -13.29
CA VAL A 161 -3.59 -15.02 -14.64
C VAL A 161 -3.15 -16.43 -14.95
N GLY A 162 -4.11 -17.34 -15.11
CA GLY A 162 -3.85 -18.75 -15.42
C GLY A 162 -2.91 -19.39 -14.39
N ASP A 163 -1.90 -20.11 -14.87
CA ASP A 163 -0.83 -20.70 -14.05
C ASP A 163 0.42 -19.81 -13.98
N GLY A 164 0.39 -18.61 -14.57
CA GLY A 164 1.52 -17.72 -14.72
C GLY A 164 1.72 -16.75 -13.54
N ASN A 165 2.08 -15.51 -13.88
CA ASN A 165 2.41 -14.48 -12.90
C ASN A 165 1.28 -14.26 -11.89
N ALA A 166 1.68 -14.18 -10.64
CA ALA A 166 0.79 -13.84 -9.54
C ALA A 166 1.31 -12.62 -8.78
N SER A 167 0.41 -11.85 -8.20
CA SER A 167 0.77 -10.72 -7.35
C SER A 167 -0.12 -10.62 -6.13
N ILE A 168 0.46 -10.12 -5.04
CA ILE A 168 -0.28 -9.71 -3.85
C ILE A 168 0.00 -8.23 -3.63
N THR A 169 -1.06 -7.44 -3.47
CA THR A 169 -0.96 -6.00 -3.20
C THR A 169 -1.69 -5.69 -1.90
N LEU A 170 -0.99 -5.04 -0.98
CA LEU A 170 -1.56 -4.44 0.23
C LEU A 170 -1.44 -2.92 0.10
N ASP A 171 -2.52 -2.17 0.32
CA ASP A 171 -2.60 -0.74 0.00
C ASP A 171 -3.47 0.02 1.01
N GLN A 172 -3.11 1.26 1.35
CA GLN A 172 -3.87 2.12 2.28
C GLN A 172 -5.15 2.74 1.68
N GLY A 173 -5.30 2.74 0.37
CA GLY A 173 -6.44 3.29 -0.35
C GLY A 173 -6.36 4.79 -0.63
N LEU A 174 -7.27 5.25 -1.50
CA LEU A 174 -7.31 6.64 -1.96
C LEU A 174 -7.64 7.65 -0.85
N ASP A 175 -8.42 7.27 0.17
CA ASP A 175 -8.79 8.19 1.24
C ASP A 175 -7.59 8.51 2.15
N ALA A 176 -6.63 7.58 2.30
CA ALA A 176 -5.38 7.86 2.98
C ALA A 176 -4.50 8.84 2.17
N ALA A 177 -4.38 8.62 0.86
CA ALA A 177 -3.67 9.52 -0.04
C ALA A 177 -4.29 10.92 -0.07
N ALA A 178 -5.61 11.02 -0.11
CA ALA A 178 -6.35 12.29 -0.08
C ALA A 178 -6.12 13.04 1.25
N ARG A 179 -6.13 12.33 2.38
CA ARG A 179 -5.82 12.92 3.70
C ARG A 179 -4.39 13.46 3.75
N LEU A 180 -3.41 12.69 3.29
CA LEU A 180 -2.02 13.15 3.25
C LEU A 180 -1.86 14.39 2.36
N LYS A 181 -2.53 14.41 1.20
CA LYS A 181 -2.55 15.59 0.32
C LYS A 181 -3.16 16.81 1.01
N ALA A 182 -4.29 16.66 1.71
CA ALA A 182 -4.91 17.77 2.42
C ALA A 182 -3.99 18.35 3.51
N ILE A 183 -3.27 17.49 4.25
CA ILE A 183 -2.27 17.91 5.25
C ILE A 183 -1.11 18.65 4.57
N PHE A 184 -0.66 18.17 3.40
CA PHE A 184 0.40 18.80 2.63
C PHE A 184 -0.01 20.20 2.16
N ASP A 185 -1.19 20.31 1.54
CA ASP A 185 -1.73 21.58 1.06
C ASP A 185 -1.92 22.59 2.20
N ALA A 186 -2.34 22.13 3.38
CA ALA A 186 -2.45 22.96 4.58
C ALA A 186 -1.07 23.45 5.07
N ALA A 187 -0.05 22.59 5.08
CA ALA A 187 1.31 22.95 5.47
C ALA A 187 1.93 23.97 4.50
N VAL A 188 1.71 23.83 3.20
CA VAL A 188 2.16 24.80 2.19
C VAL A 188 1.45 26.14 2.41
N ARG A 189 0.13 26.14 2.59
CA ARG A 189 -0.66 27.36 2.80
C ARG A 189 -0.26 28.14 4.07
N ALA A 190 0.19 27.43 5.10
CA ALA A 190 0.69 28.06 6.33
C ALA A 190 1.95 28.91 6.09
N ILE A 191 2.77 28.55 5.10
CA ILE A 191 4.00 29.28 4.74
C ILE A 191 3.72 30.29 3.62
N ALA A 192 2.91 29.90 2.64
CA ALA A 192 2.55 30.70 1.47
C ALA A 192 1.01 30.86 1.37
N PRO A 193 0.41 31.89 1.99
CA PRO A 193 -1.04 32.07 2.01
C PRO A 193 -1.71 32.28 0.64
N SER A 194 -0.93 32.65 -0.39
CA SER A 194 -1.37 32.76 -1.78
C SER A 194 -1.51 31.39 -2.48
N TYR A 195 -1.00 30.31 -1.89
CA TYR A 195 -1.10 28.95 -2.43
C TYR A 195 -2.56 28.52 -2.67
N GLY A 196 -2.86 28.19 -3.93
CA GLY A 196 -4.16 27.71 -4.36
C GLY A 196 -5.25 28.78 -4.46
N ARG A 197 -4.90 30.08 -4.33
CA ARG A 197 -5.81 31.16 -4.72
C ARG A 197 -5.78 31.29 -6.25
N ALA A 198 -6.95 31.30 -6.87
CA ALA A 198 -7.05 31.74 -8.26
C ALA A 198 -6.55 33.19 -8.33
N SER A 199 -5.71 33.49 -9.32
CA SER A 199 -5.30 34.87 -9.60
C SER A 199 -6.57 35.70 -9.83
N CYS A 200 -6.85 36.66 -8.95
CA CYS A 200 -7.89 37.65 -9.16
C CYS A 200 -7.38 38.75 -10.10
#